data_AF-A0A4Z0QJC0-F1
#
_entry.id   AF-A0A4Z0QJC0-F1
#
_cell.length_a   1.000
_cell.length_b   1.000
_cell.length_c   1.000
_cell.angle_alpha   90.00
_cell.angle_beta   90.00
_cell.angle_gamma   90.00
#
_symmetry.space_group_name_H-M   'P 1'
#
loop_
_entity.id
_entity.type
_entity.pdbx_description
1 polymer ?
#
loop_
_entity_poly.entity_id
_entity_poly.type
_entity_poly.pdbx_seq_one_letter_code
_entity_poly.pdbx_strand_id
1 'polypeptide(L)' 'TGGVWWDNADRQQDAISLVNQTIASQTENANVAVIGMEGDPGKVIKLDESHGPEKIRLCTMPVSAQERYSWPHEMLCSV' A
#
# COMPACT_ATOMS: atom_id res chain seq x y z
N THR A 1 5.52 2.87 -16.22
CA THR A 1 5.69 1.40 -16.25
C THR A 1 5.23 0.85 -14.93
N GLY A 2 4.28 -0.09 -14.92
CA GLY A 2 3.82 -0.73 -13.68
C GLY A 2 4.80 -1.83 -13.23
N GLY A 3 4.85 -2.10 -11.94
CA GLY A 3 5.70 -3.14 -11.36
C GLY A 3 5.30 -3.43 -9.91
N VAL A 4 5.62 -4.64 -9.43
CA VAL A 4 5.46 -5.01 -8.02
C VAL A 4 6.77 -4.74 -7.31
N TRP A 5 6.69 -4.05 -6.18
CA TRP A 5 7.84 -3.69 -5.36
C TRP A 5 7.61 -4.15 -3.93
N TRP A 6 8.68 -4.61 -3.30
CA TRP A 6 8.70 -4.95 -1.88
C TRP A 6 9.66 -3.99 -1.19
N ASP A 7 9.16 -3.31 -0.17
CA ASP A 7 9.98 -2.44 0.68
C ASP A 7 10.11 -3.06 2.07
N ASN A 8 11.33 -3.08 2.59
CA ASN A 8 11.63 -3.52 3.94
C ASN A 8 12.65 -2.54 4.53
N ALA A 9 12.22 -1.77 5.53
CA ALA A 9 13.05 -0.78 6.19
C ALA A 9 13.12 -1.08 7.69
N ASP A 10 14.26 -0.79 8.31
CA ASP A 10 14.47 -0.96 9.75
C ASP A 10 13.50 -0.11 10.60
N ARG A 11 13.02 1.01 10.04
CA ARG A 11 12.02 1.87 10.68
C ARG A 11 10.78 1.94 9.82
N GLN A 12 9.62 1.74 10.46
CA GLN A 12 8.31 1.87 9.81
C GLN A 12 8.13 3.23 9.11
N GLN A 13 8.64 4.31 9.69
CA GLN A 13 8.53 5.65 9.13
C GLN A 13 9.28 5.81 7.79
N ASP A 14 10.41 5.10 7.63
CA ASP A 14 11.19 5.16 6.41
C ASP A 14 10.45 4.42 5.28
N ALA A 15 9.86 3.25 5.60
CA ALA A 15 8.99 2.53 4.68
C ALA A 15 7.78 3.35 4.25
N ILE A 16 7.09 3.99 5.19
CA ILE A 16 5.94 4.87 4.90
C ILE A 16 6.37 6.02 3.98
N SER A 17 7.52 6.63 4.25
CA SER A 17 8.02 7.76 3.46
C SER A 17 8.35 7.34 2.03
N LEU A 18 8.97 6.17 1.85
CA LEU A 18 9.28 5.64 0.53
C LEU A 18 8.01 5.27 -0.25
N VAL A 19 7.03 4.65 0.40
CA VAL A 19 5.73 4.34 -0.21
C VAL A 19 5.02 5.63 -0.67
N ASN A 20 4.94 6.66 0.19
CA ASN A 20 4.31 7.93 -0.17
C ASN A 20 5.02 8.61 -1.36
N GLN A 21 6.35 8.65 -1.37
CA GLN A 21 7.13 9.20 -2.49
C GLN A 21 6.91 8.40 -3.77
N THR A 22 6.85 7.07 -3.66
CA THR A 22 6.60 6.18 -4.81
C THR A 22 5.22 6.44 -5.40
N ILE A 23 4.18 6.57 -4.56
CA ILE A 23 2.81 6.90 -4.97
C ILE A 23 2.76 8.27 -5.65
N ALA A 24 3.36 9.30 -5.03
CA ALA A 24 3.38 10.67 -5.56
C ALA A 24 4.10 10.78 -6.91
N SER A 25 5.08 9.90 -7.18
CA SER A 25 5.78 9.84 -8.47
C SER A 25 4.98 9.19 -9.61
N GLN A 26 3.83 8.59 -9.31
CA GLN A 26 2.98 7.99 -10.34
C GLN A 26 2.12 9.04 -11.04
N THR A 27 1.58 8.68 -12.20
CA THR A 27 0.61 9.52 -12.91
C THR A 27 -0.75 9.51 -12.22
N GLU A 28 -1.55 10.55 -12.40
CA GLU A 28 -2.93 10.69 -11.89
C GLU A 28 -3.82 9.46 -12.15
N ASN A 29 -3.72 8.87 -13.34
CA ASN A 29 -4.51 7.70 -13.73
C ASN A 29 -3.86 6.35 -13.37
N ALA A 30 -2.82 6.34 -12.53
CA ALA A 30 -2.14 5.10 -12.16
C ALA A 30 -3.01 4.26 -11.21
N ASN A 31 -3.11 2.97 -11.50
CA ASN A 31 -3.74 2.01 -10.59
C ASN A 31 -2.71 1.53 -9.57
N VAL A 32 -2.80 2.04 -8.34
CA VAL A 32 -1.87 1.67 -7.27
C VAL A 32 -2.61 0.93 -6.16
N ALA A 33 -1.99 -0.14 -5.65
CA ALA A 33 -2.44 -0.86 -4.47
C ALA A 33 -1.27 -0.96 -3.48
N VAL A 34 -1.55 -0.70 -2.21
CA VAL A 34 -0.59 -0.83 -1.10
C VAL A 34 -1.09 -1.93 -0.18
N ILE A 35 -0.22 -2.88 0.12
CA ILE A 35 -0.51 -3.98 1.04
C ILE A 35 0.33 -3.76 2.31
N GLY A 36 -0.31 -3.44 3.43
CA GLY A 36 0.34 -3.35 4.73
C GLY A 36 0.48 -4.72 5.38
N MET A 37 1.70 -5.12 5.76
CA MET A 37 1.92 -6.41 6.45
C MET A 37 1.47 -6.40 7.91
N GLU A 38 1.46 -5.23 8.55
CA GLU A 38 1.04 -5.05 9.93
C GLU A 38 0.36 -3.69 10.10
N GLY A 39 -0.77 -3.67 10.80
CA GLY A 39 -1.56 -2.46 11.01
C GLY A 39 -2.40 -2.04 9.81
N ASP A 40 -3.10 -0.92 9.95
CA ASP A 40 -3.99 -0.36 8.93
C ASP A 40 -3.23 0.67 8.08
N PRO A 41 -2.91 0.38 6.80
CA PRO A 41 -2.19 1.31 5.94
C PRO A 41 -2.96 2.63 5.72
N GLY A 42 -4.30 2.63 5.86
CA GLY A 42 -5.13 3.83 5.75
C GLY A 42 -4.86 4.88 6.84
N LYS A 43 -4.21 4.49 7.94
CA LYS A 43 -3.84 5.42 9.02
C LYS A 43 -2.50 6.10 8.81
N VAL A 44 -1.66 5.58 7.91
CA VAL A 44 -0.25 6.00 7.79
C VAL A 44 0.12 6.48 6.39
N ILE A 45 -0.50 5.93 5.34
CA ILE A 45 -0.29 6.35 3.96
C ILE A 45 -1.05 7.65 3.73
N LYS A 46 -0.36 8.63 3.12
CA LYS A 46 -0.93 9.94 2.80
C LYS A 46 -0.73 10.20 1.32
N LEU A 47 -1.83 10.48 0.63
CA LEU A 47 -1.79 10.95 -0.76
C LEU A 47 -1.37 12.42 -0.80
N ASP A 48 -0.53 12.76 -1.77
CA ASP A 48 -0.22 14.14 -2.11
C ASP A 48 -1.34 14.64 -3.03
N GLU A 49 -2.00 15.75 -2.67
CA GLU A 49 -3.14 16.29 -3.44
C GLU A 49 -2.71 16.92 -4.76
N SER A 50 -1.42 17.21 -4.94
CA SER A 50 -0.85 17.86 -6.13
C SER A 50 -0.18 16.87 -7.08
N HIS A 51 0.19 15.67 -6.61
CA HIS A 51 0.94 14.68 -7.39
C HIS A 51 0.57 13.25 -7.01
N GLY A 52 0.58 12.33 -7.99
CA GLY A 52 0.22 10.94 -7.78
C GLY A 52 -1.22 10.62 -8.21
N PRO A 53 -1.68 9.39 -7.94
CA PRO A 53 -2.99 8.92 -8.37
C PRO A 53 -4.13 9.51 -7.51
N GLU A 54 -5.28 9.78 -8.13
CA GLU A 54 -6.47 10.28 -7.39
C GLU A 54 -6.97 9.30 -6.33
N LYS A 55 -6.78 7.99 -6.57
CA LYS A 55 -7.27 6.91 -5.71
C LYS A 55 -6.24 5.81 -5.65
N ILE A 56 -6.11 5.20 -4.47
CA ILE A 56 -5.29 4.01 -4.27
C ILE A 56 -6.09 2.96 -3.53
N ARG A 57 -5.77 1.69 -3.75
CA ARG A 57 -6.35 0.60 -2.97
C ARG A 57 -5.44 0.32 -1.78
N LEU A 58 -6.02 0.32 -0.59
CA LEU A 58 -5.30 -0.01 0.64
C LEU A 58 -5.79 -1.36 1.13
N CYS A 59 -4.88 -2.32 1.23
CA CYS A 59 -5.19 -3.68 1.64
C CYS A 59 -4.37 -4.04 2.87
N THR A 60 -4.98 -4.73 3.82
CA THR A 60 -4.30 -5.18 5.05
C THR A 60 -4.05 -6.68 4.97
N MET A 61 -2.80 -7.08 5.20
CA MET A 61 -2.46 -8.49 5.36
C MET A 61 -3.04 -9.00 6.69
N PRO A 62 -3.79 -10.10 6.70
CA PRO A 62 -4.29 -10.67 7.93
C PRO A 62 -3.14 -11.19 8.81
N VAL A 63 -3.31 -11.10 10.13
CA VAL A 63 -2.25 -11.39 11.10
C VAL A 63 -2.09 -12.89 11.31
N SER A 64 -3.19 -13.65 11.32
CA SER A 64 -3.12 -15.09 11.55
C SER A 64 -2.60 -15.85 10.33
N ALA A 65 -1.85 -16.92 10.57
CA ALA A 65 -1.29 -17.75 9.50
C ALA A 65 -2.41 -18.41 8.66
N GLN A 66 -3.49 -18.86 9.30
CA GLN A 66 -4.64 -19.45 8.61
C GLN A 66 -5.32 -18.46 7.67
N GLU A 67 -5.57 -17.23 8.11
CA GLU A 67 -6.17 -16.19 7.26
C GLU A 67 -5.23 -15.77 6.12
N ARG A 68 -3.89 -15.77 6.34
CA ARG A 68 -2.91 -15.51 5.27
C ARG A 68 -2.92 -16.57 4.18
N TYR A 69 -3.10 -17.85 4.52
CA TYR A 69 -3.19 -18.93 3.53
C TYR A 69 -4.45 -18.84 2.66
N SER A 70 -5.56 -18.33 3.20
CA SER A 70 -6.81 -18.09 2.45
C SER A 70 -6.88 -16.72 1.75
N TRP A 71 -6.00 -15.78 2.13
CA TRP A 71 -6.00 -14.39 1.65
C TRP A 71 -5.95 -14.20 0.12
N PRO A 72 -5.28 -15.05 -0.69
CA PRO A 72 -5.28 -14.87 -2.15
C PRO A 72 -6.68 -14.88 -2.78
N HIS A 73 -7.68 -15.47 -2.11
CA HIS A 73 -9.06 -15.51 -2.59
C HIS A 73 -9.92 -14.31 -2.14
N GLU A 74 -9.54 -13.63 -1.05
CA GLU A 74 -10.33 -12.55 -0.45
C GLU A 74 -9.42 -11.38 -0.05
N MET A 75 -8.91 -10.63 -1.04
CA MET A 75 -8.22 -9.38 -0.75
C MET A 75 -9.20 -8.37 -0.16
N LEU A 76 -9.12 -8.17 1.16
CA LEU A 76 -9.81 -7.11 1.89
C LEU A 76 -9.13 -5.77 1.58
N CYS A 77 -9.54 -5.15 0.49
CA CYS A 77 -9.06 -3.84 0.08
C CYS A 77 -10.15 -2.78 0.27
N SER A 78 -9.79 -1.67 0.88
CA SER A 78 -10.58 -0.44 0.87
C SER A 78 -10.16 0.43 -0.32
N VAL A 79 -11.12 1.14 -0.90
CA VAL A 79 -10.91 2.15 -1.96
C VAL A 79 -10.93 3.53 -1.34
#